data_AF-A0AAV8XFZ4-F1
#
_entry.id   AF-A0AAV8XFZ4-F1
#
_cell.length_a   1.000
_cell.length_b   1.000
_cell.length_c   1.000
_cell.angle_alpha   90.00
_cell.angle_beta   90.00
_cell.angle_gamma   90.00
#
_symmetry.space_group_name_H-M   'P 1'
#
loop_
_entity.id
_entity.type
_entity.pdbx_description
1 polymer ?
#
loop_
_entity_poly.entity_id
_entity_poly.type
_entity_poly.pdbx_seq_one_letter_code
_entity_poly.pdbx_strand_id
1 'polypeptide(L)'
;MCIQLPTSRVIAVVTGRGCTHQNSIVRAASMRLMNDIVSRLGTDKVFQMQKEMKDKILLAGANCLTDGSLEARNYAKAMFSHLISHPQFHRALVDAVPQSTLRHIAKTLNSIKPHPIT
;
A
#
# COMPACT_ATOMS: atom_id res chain seq x y z
N MET A 1 -5.05 -19.76 3.06
CA MET A 1 -6.53 -19.92 3.10
C MET A 1 -7.18 -18.55 2.88
N CYS A 2 -7.26 -18.07 1.64
CA CYS A 2 -7.98 -16.83 1.25
C CYS A 2 -8.70 -17.05 -0.08
N ILE A 3 -9.42 -18.16 -0.23
CA ILE A 3 -9.92 -18.67 -1.52
C ILE A 3 -11.40 -18.36 -1.80
N GLN A 4 -12.07 -17.47 -1.04
CA GLN A 4 -13.51 -17.23 -1.25
C GLN A 4 -14.02 -15.80 -1.03
N LEU A 5 -13.15 -14.82 -0.79
CA LEU A 5 -13.55 -13.41 -0.74
C LEU A 5 -13.01 -12.68 -1.96
N PRO A 6 -13.82 -11.85 -2.64
CA PRO A 6 -13.32 -11.01 -3.72
C PRO A 6 -12.22 -10.11 -3.17
N THR A 7 -11.08 -10.07 -3.87
CA THR A 7 -9.86 -9.36 -3.42
C THR A 7 -10.15 -7.90 -3.06
N SER A 8 -11.14 -7.30 -3.73
CA SER A 8 -11.64 -5.97 -3.43
C SER A 8 -12.22 -5.82 -2.02
N ARG A 9 -13.03 -6.78 -1.55
CA ARG A 9 -13.61 -6.74 -0.20
C ARG A 9 -12.53 -6.90 0.87
N VAL A 10 -11.54 -7.75 0.62
CA VAL A 10 -10.38 -7.91 1.52
C VAL A 10 -9.60 -6.61 1.62
N ILE A 11 -9.27 -5.99 0.48
CA ILE A 11 -8.56 -4.71 0.44
C ILE A 11 -9.35 -3.64 1.21
N ALA A 12 -10.65 -3.51 0.98
CA ALA A 12 -11.48 -2.51 1.67
C ALA A 12 -11.45 -2.66 3.20
N VAL A 13 -11.56 -3.90 3.70
CA VAL A 13 -11.55 -4.19 5.14
C VAL A 13 -10.15 -3.98 5.74
N VAL A 14 -9.11 -4.48 5.08
CA VAL A 14 -7.72 -4.37 5.57
C VAL A 14 -7.30 -2.90 5.62
N THR A 15 -7.57 -2.13 4.58
CA THR A 15 -7.25 -0.70 4.52
C THR A 15 -8.07 0.11 5.54
N GLY A 16 -9.38 -0.17 5.65
CA GLY A 16 -10.29 0.64 6.47
C GLY A 16 -10.26 0.33 7.97
N ARG A 17 -9.97 -0.93 8.35
CA ARG A 17 -10.04 -1.41 9.74
C ARG A 17 -8.71 -1.96 10.25
N GLY A 18 -7.91 -2.56 9.38
CA GLY A 18 -6.64 -3.18 9.73
C GLY A 18 -5.51 -2.15 9.88
N CYS A 19 -5.27 -1.36 8.83
CA CYS A 19 -4.21 -0.36 8.79
C CYS A 19 -4.44 0.84 9.74
N THR A 20 -5.66 1.00 10.25
CA THR A 20 -6.08 2.08 11.18
C THR A 20 -6.24 1.59 12.62
N HIS A 21 -5.95 0.31 12.89
CA HIS A 21 -6.15 -0.30 14.20
C HIS A 21 -5.20 0.30 15.27
N GLN A 22 -5.64 0.42 16.53
CA GLN A 22 -4.79 0.96 17.61
C GLN A 22 -3.54 0.10 17.90
N ASN A 23 -3.69 -1.22 17.76
CA ASN A 23 -2.59 -2.17 17.93
C ASN A 23 -1.64 -2.17 16.72
N SER A 24 -0.36 -1.87 16.95
CA SER A 24 0.71 -1.81 15.94
C SER A 24 1.00 -3.15 15.27
N ILE A 25 0.82 -4.28 15.96
CA ILE A 25 1.00 -5.63 15.41
C ILE A 25 -0.07 -5.91 14.36
N VAL A 26 -1.32 -5.52 14.65
CA VAL A 26 -2.45 -5.68 13.71
C VAL A 26 -2.23 -4.84 12.45
N ARG A 27 -1.73 -3.60 12.60
CA ARG A 27 -1.38 -2.75 11.45
C ARG A 27 -0.26 -3.36 10.60
N ALA A 28 0.79 -3.89 11.24
CA ALA A 28 1.88 -4.56 10.53
C ALA A 28 1.42 -5.84 9.79
N ALA A 29 0.61 -6.68 10.43
CA ALA A 29 0.04 -7.88 9.81
C ALA A 29 -0.89 -7.54 8.64
N SER A 30 -1.69 -6.47 8.79
CA SER A 30 -2.56 -5.93 7.74
C SER A 30 -1.74 -5.46 6.53
N MET A 31 -0.63 -4.76 6.78
CA MET A 31 0.25 -4.28 5.72
C MET A 31 1.04 -5.40 5.05
N ARG A 32 1.43 -6.43 5.80
CA ARG A 32 2.02 -7.66 5.26
C ARG A 32 1.04 -8.36 4.30
N LEU A 33 -0.21 -8.51 4.71
CA LEU A 33 -1.25 -9.12 3.88
C LEU A 33 -1.51 -8.27 2.62
N MET A 34 -1.57 -6.95 2.76
CA MET A 34 -1.72 -6.04 1.63
C MET A 34 -0.56 -6.17 0.63
N ASN A 35 0.67 -6.21 1.12
CA ASN A 35 1.86 -6.42 0.29
C ASN A 35 1.80 -7.75 -0.48
N ASP A 36 1.42 -8.85 0.19
CA ASP A 36 1.28 -10.16 -0.45
C ASP A 36 0.20 -10.16 -1.54
N ILE A 37 -0.94 -9.49 -1.28
CA ILE A 37 -2.01 -9.34 -2.27
C ILE A 37 -1.54 -8.51 -3.48
N VAL A 38 -0.88 -7.37 -3.26
CA VAL A 38 -0.35 -6.51 -4.33
C VAL A 38 0.70 -7.24 -5.16
N SER A 39 1.58 -7.99 -4.50
CA SER A 39 2.61 -8.82 -5.15
C SER A 39 1.98 -9.91 -6.02
N ARG A 40 0.92 -10.60 -5.53
CA ARG A 40 0.21 -11.65 -6.29
C ARG A 40 -0.67 -11.13 -7.42
N LEU A 41 -1.34 -9.99 -7.22
CA LEU A 41 -2.16 -9.37 -8.27
C LEU A 41 -1.29 -8.82 -9.40
N GLY A 42 -0.10 -8.33 -9.06
CA GLY A 42 0.74 -7.58 -9.97
C GLY A 42 0.32 -6.11 -10.07
N THR A 43 1.30 -5.26 -10.32
CA THR A 43 1.15 -3.80 -10.36
C THR A 43 0.10 -3.36 -11.38
N ASP A 44 0.06 -3.98 -12.55
CA ASP A 44 -0.86 -3.66 -13.64
C ASP A 44 -2.33 -3.81 -13.23
N LYS A 45 -2.68 -4.94 -12.59
CA LYS A 45 -4.04 -5.18 -12.09
C LYS A 45 -4.43 -4.17 -11.03
N VAL A 46 -3.52 -3.80 -10.13
CA VAL A 46 -3.79 -2.79 -9.08
C VAL A 46 -4.16 -1.44 -9.68
N PHE A 47 -3.51 -1.04 -10.79
CA PHE A 47 -3.83 0.22 -11.49
C PHE A 47 -5.08 0.13 -12.38
N GLN A 48 -5.44 -1.07 -12.86
CA GLN A 48 -6.69 -1.34 -13.58
C GLN A 48 -7.92 -1.38 -12.65
N MET A 49 -7.74 -1.47 -11.33
CA MET A 49 -8.85 -1.46 -10.36
C MET A 49 -9.57 -0.11 -10.32
N GLN A 50 -10.78 -0.13 -9.77
CA GLN A 50 -11.58 1.08 -9.55
C GLN A 50 -10.80 2.14 -8.76
N LYS A 51 -10.99 3.41 -9.14
CA LYS A 51 -10.29 4.56 -8.55
C LYS A 51 -10.33 4.56 -7.02
N GLU A 52 -11.51 4.34 -6.44
CA GLU A 52 -11.68 4.33 -4.98
C GLU A 52 -10.80 3.27 -4.27
N MET A 53 -10.59 2.11 -4.90
CA MET A 53 -9.83 1.01 -4.32
C MET A 53 -8.33 1.28 -4.37
N LYS A 54 -7.81 1.74 -5.51
CA LYS A 54 -6.40 2.13 -5.63
C LYS A 54 -6.06 3.28 -4.67
N ASP A 55 -6.96 4.26 -4.53
CA ASP A 55 -6.72 5.42 -3.68
C ASP A 55 -6.64 5.00 -2.21
N LYS A 56 -7.53 4.09 -1.80
CA LYS A 56 -7.48 3.43 -0.48
C LYS A 56 -6.15 2.72 -0.24
N ILE A 57 -5.68 1.89 -1.17
CA ILE A 57 -4.40 1.17 -1.04
C ILE A 57 -3.23 2.14 -0.86
N LEU A 58 -3.15 3.16 -1.74
CA LEU A 58 -2.09 4.16 -1.72
C LEU A 58 -2.10 4.97 -0.42
N LEU A 59 -3.28 5.38 0.04
CA LEU A 59 -3.44 6.10 1.29
C LEU A 59 -3.04 5.27 2.51
N ALA A 60 -3.45 4.00 2.58
CA ALA A 60 -3.01 3.12 3.68
C ALA A 60 -1.52 2.84 3.66
N GLY A 61 -0.94 2.59 2.48
CA GLY A 61 0.51 2.46 2.34
C GLY A 61 1.24 3.71 2.82
N ALA A 62 0.78 4.89 2.40
CA ALA A 62 1.34 6.18 2.79
C ALA A 62 1.28 6.39 4.31
N ASN A 63 0.14 6.11 4.93
CA ASN A 63 0.00 6.19 6.38
C ASN A 63 0.91 5.18 7.10
N CYS A 64 1.05 3.97 6.56
CA CYS A 64 1.95 2.96 7.12
C CYS A 64 3.44 3.33 6.98
N LEU A 65 3.85 4.12 5.99
CA LEU A 65 5.22 4.66 5.91
C LEU A 65 5.54 5.64 7.04
N THR A 66 4.53 6.29 7.59
CA THR A 66 4.65 7.19 8.75
C THR A 66 4.30 6.50 10.08
N ASP A 67 4.05 5.18 10.07
CA ASP A 67 3.63 4.48 11.28
C ASP A 67 4.76 4.35 12.32
N GLY A 68 4.39 4.27 13.60
CA GLY A 68 5.35 3.98 14.67
C GLY A 68 6.02 2.61 14.55
N SER A 69 5.34 1.61 13.97
CA SER A 69 5.89 0.26 13.81
C SER A 69 6.94 0.18 12.70
N LEU A 70 8.11 -0.37 13.01
CA LEU A 70 9.16 -0.62 12.01
C LEU A 70 8.72 -1.68 10.99
N GLU A 71 8.00 -2.71 11.42
CA GLU A 71 7.50 -3.77 10.54
C GLU A 71 6.49 -3.23 9.53
N ALA A 72 5.51 -2.45 9.99
CA ALA A 72 4.52 -1.84 9.10
C ALA A 72 5.19 -0.95 8.03
N ARG A 73 6.21 -0.18 8.44
CA ARG A 73 7.01 0.64 7.53
C ARG A 73 7.76 -0.20 6.49
N ASN A 74 8.36 -1.33 6.88
CA ASN A 74 9.09 -2.20 5.95
C ASN A 74 8.15 -2.86 4.93
N TYR A 75 6.99 -3.37 5.35
CA TYR A 75 6.01 -3.93 4.42
C TYR A 75 5.42 -2.87 3.48
N ALA A 76 5.18 -1.64 3.97
CA ALA A 76 4.74 -0.54 3.12
C ALA A 76 5.81 -0.18 2.07
N LYS A 77 7.09 -0.14 2.44
CA LYS A 77 8.19 0.08 1.48
C LYS A 77 8.25 -1.01 0.41
N ALA A 78 8.11 -2.28 0.80
CA ALA A 78 8.07 -3.39 -0.14
C ALA A 78 6.89 -3.24 -1.13
N MET A 79 5.71 -2.91 -0.62
CA MET A 79 4.53 -2.69 -1.45
C MET A 79 4.76 -1.56 -2.45
N PHE A 80 5.30 -0.42 -2.01
CA PHE A 80 5.62 0.70 -2.91
C PHE A 80 6.74 0.38 -3.90
N SER A 81 7.68 -0.48 -3.56
CA SER A 81 8.72 -0.93 -4.50
C SER A 81 8.13 -1.68 -5.71
N HIS A 82 7.03 -2.41 -5.51
CA HIS A 82 6.29 -3.02 -6.62
C HIS A 82 5.50 -2.00 -7.45
N LEU A 83 4.96 -0.95 -6.81
CA LEU A 83 4.09 0.04 -7.45
C LEU A 83 4.87 1.14 -8.19
N ILE A 84 6.06 1.51 -7.72
CA ILE A 84 6.85 2.63 -8.24
C ILE A 84 7.29 2.43 -9.70
N SER A 85 7.35 1.19 -10.16
CA SER A 85 7.71 0.84 -11.54
C SER A 85 6.64 1.24 -12.57
N HIS A 86 5.43 1.61 -12.13
CA HIS A 86 4.32 1.89 -13.04
C HIS A 86 4.21 3.41 -13.36
N PRO A 87 4.02 3.81 -14.63
CA PRO A 87 4.00 5.22 -15.04
C PRO A 87 2.84 6.02 -14.42
N GLN A 88 1.73 5.37 -14.07
CA GLN A 88 0.58 6.02 -13.42
C GLN A 88 0.73 6.15 -11.90
N PHE A 89 1.76 5.56 -11.29
CA PHE A 89 1.92 5.55 -9.83
C PHE A 89 1.99 6.95 -9.25
N HIS A 90 2.87 7.80 -9.79
CA HIS A 90 3.04 9.15 -9.27
C HIS A 90 1.74 9.96 -9.31
N ARG A 91 1.02 9.90 -10.44
CA ARG A 91 -0.26 10.60 -10.60
C ARG A 91 -1.32 10.07 -9.63
N ALA A 92 -1.44 8.75 -9.49
CA ALA A 92 -2.40 8.15 -8.57
C ALA A 92 -2.07 8.47 -7.11
N LEU A 93 -0.79 8.51 -6.74
CA LEU A 93 -0.34 8.84 -5.40
C LEU A 93 -0.69 10.29 -5.04
N VAL A 94 -0.46 11.24 -5.96
CA VAL A 94 -0.79 12.65 -5.76
C VAL A 94 -2.30 12.88 -5.64
N ASP A 95 -3.09 12.10 -6.36
CA ASP A 95 -4.56 12.19 -6.35
C ASP A 95 -5.17 11.55 -5.09
N ALA A 96 -4.58 10.46 -4.60
CA ALA A 96 -5.09 9.68 -3.47
C ALA A 96 -4.63 10.18 -2.09
N VAL A 97 -3.42 10.75 -2.00
CA VAL A 97 -2.76 11.05 -0.73
C VAL A 97 -2.69 12.56 -0.50
N PRO A 98 -3.10 13.06 0.68
CA PRO A 98 -3.02 14.48 0.99
C PRO A 98 -1.56 14.99 0.98
N GLN A 99 -1.37 16.25 0.57
CA GLN A 99 -0.05 16.87 0.38
C GLN A 99 0.84 16.83 1.64
N SER A 100 0.24 16.89 2.83
CA SER A 100 0.95 16.75 4.10
C SER A 100 1.66 15.40 4.18
N THR A 101 0.92 14.30 4.04
CA THR A 101 1.47 12.94 4.08
C THR A 101 2.45 12.72 2.94
N LEU A 102 2.17 13.23 1.73
CA LEU A 102 3.10 13.17 0.59
C LEU A 102 4.47 13.77 0.94
N ARG A 103 4.50 14.94 1.60
CA ARG A 103 5.76 15.59 2.00
C ARG A 103 6.57 14.71 2.96
N HIS A 104 5.90 14.06 3.90
CA HIS A 104 6.53 13.16 4.87
C HIS A 104 7.09 11.89 4.22
N ILE A 105 6.34 11.28 3.30
CA ILE A 105 6.74 10.04 2.65
C ILE A 105 7.67 10.24 1.45
N ALA A 106 7.75 11.44 0.86
CA ALA A 106 8.54 11.71 -0.34
C ALA A 106 10.00 11.32 -0.20
N LYS A 107 10.65 11.63 0.94
CA LYS A 107 12.03 11.21 1.22
C LYS A 107 12.14 9.68 1.27
N THR A 108 11.18 9.03 1.91
CA THR A 108 11.15 7.57 2.02
C THR A 108 10.95 6.93 0.66
N LEU A 109 10.02 7.44 -0.16
CA LEU A 109 9.75 6.96 -1.52
C LEU A 109 10.97 7.11 -2.43
N ASN A 110 11.66 8.25 -2.37
CA ASN A 110 12.91 8.47 -3.13
C ASN A 110 14.04 7.53 -2.70
N SER A 111 14.01 7.04 -1.46
CA SER A 111 14.96 6.04 -0.96
C SER A 111 14.59 4.60 -1.33
N ILE A 112 13.35 4.35 -1.78
CA ILE A 112 12.92 3.00 -2.20
C ILE A 112 13.49 2.76 -3.60
N LYS A 113 14.34 1.74 -3.70
CA LYS A 113 14.79 1.24 -5.00
C LYS A 113 13.67 0.39 -5.63
N PRO A 114 13.38 0.52 -6.93
CA PRO A 114 12.49 -0.40 -7.61
C PRO A 114 13.11 -1.81 -7.53
N HIS A 115 12.40 -2.76 -6.92
CA HIS A 115 12.84 -4.14 -6.90
C HIS A 115 12.42 -4.78 -8.22
N PRO A 116 13.34 -5.38 -9.00
CA PRO A 116 12.97 -6.05 -10.23
C PRO A 116 12.06 -7.23 -9.88
N ILE A 117 10.86 -7.20 -10.47
CA ILE A 117 9.92 -8.33 -10.44
C ILE A 117 10.62 -9.46 -11.21
N THR A 118 11.13 -10.46 -10.49
CA THR A 118 11.68 -11.70 -11.06
C THR A 118 10.57 -12.74 -11.14
#